data_AF-A0A1V6S590-F1
#
_entry.id   AF-A0A1V6S590-F1
#
_cell.length_a   1.000
_cell.length_b   1.000
_cell.length_c   1.000
_cell.angle_alpha   90.00
_cell.angle_beta   90.00
_cell.angle_gamma   90.00
#
_symmetry.space_group_name_H-M   'P 1'
#
loop_
_entity.id
_entity.type
_entity.pdbx_description
1 polymer ?
#
loop_
_entity_poly.entity_id
_entity_poly.type
_entity_poly.pdbx_seq_one_letter_code
_entity_poly.pdbx_strand_id
1 'polypeptide(L)'
;MSFASQWTQHAQRGTGASVPSEIDHDERSIREKVWNEARHALEHSGSIPSFRIAFANIIFSLTQSPLDKSQEVTLGELLENDRAPIFLETANRQLFTFRHKFARLQREAAPKVRELGRGSIDPTTGNILEMPPSSEHPRLDPLLTSQEHRTTLDLMFWLGVMFDTLSAAMYQRPLVVSDEDSQIPSVSPRIAEPRAQIGLDHWDIPRSKTRGKRDVWGDFFLSSSIQRQGSGQLQPRWPCSYEEAASVLSEATPVKVLLYRRITQLQTLVYRGASPDQIENVIQKSLLVCQHWDSTYQNFMLDCVTNHELLPSRIQSWYVILDGHWHLATMLFADVLESIDKSQLGSDTAREVRQVTHLVATLRTNNALAVAGLARASIQGQDSFMAPHFHDSLSEVAFLVEPWTAVLIHSFAKAGSILVESLDISYKNGYTECLRQNCEFLIRALQYLGRKSDMAFLVARSLSRSLEAKLV
;
A
#
# COMPACT_ATOMS: atom_id res chain seq x y z
N MET A 1 18.47 4.10 -13.58
CA MET A 1 18.51 3.18 -14.74
C MET A 1 17.95 1.80 -14.39
N SER A 2 18.35 1.18 -13.26
CA SER A 2 17.83 -0.12 -12.81
C SER A 2 16.30 -0.25 -12.79
N PHE A 3 15.59 0.74 -12.26
CA PHE A 3 14.11 0.75 -12.27
C PHE A 3 13.54 0.79 -13.69
N ALA A 4 13.98 1.75 -14.50
CA ALA A 4 13.54 1.87 -15.89
C ALA A 4 13.86 0.64 -16.75
N SER A 5 14.97 -0.08 -16.51
CA SER A 5 15.35 -1.28 -17.27
C SER A 5 14.44 -2.50 -17.06
N GLN A 6 13.49 -2.42 -16.12
CA GLN A 6 12.47 -3.46 -15.96
C GLN A 6 11.49 -3.46 -17.13
N TRP A 7 11.25 -2.32 -17.78
CA TRP A 7 10.36 -2.25 -18.93
C TRP A 7 11.12 -2.61 -20.20
N THR A 8 10.91 -3.84 -20.69
CA THR A 8 11.45 -4.32 -21.97
C THR A 8 10.88 -3.50 -23.12
N GLN A 9 11.74 -2.88 -23.91
CA GLN A 9 11.33 -2.03 -25.04
C GLN A 9 11.06 -2.86 -26.31
N HIS A 10 11.58 -4.08 -26.39
CA HIS A 10 11.52 -4.93 -27.59
C HIS A 10 10.54 -6.11 -27.49
N ALA A 11 9.70 -6.19 -26.46
CA ALA A 11 8.65 -7.19 -26.39
C ALA A 11 7.59 -6.95 -27.48
N GLN A 12 7.33 -7.96 -28.32
CA GLN A 12 6.18 -7.92 -29.24
C GLN A 12 4.87 -7.85 -28.44
N ARG A 13 3.86 -7.12 -28.92
CA ARG A 13 2.57 -7.00 -28.22
C ARG A 13 1.83 -8.36 -28.23
N GLY A 14 1.08 -8.66 -27.15
CA GLY A 14 0.26 -9.87 -27.03
C GLY A 14 0.80 -11.00 -26.14
N THR A 15 0.01 -12.06 -25.97
CA THR A 15 0.26 -13.17 -25.02
C THR A 15 1.34 -14.19 -25.45
N GLY A 16 1.76 -14.16 -26.71
CA GLY A 16 2.82 -15.02 -27.27
C GLY A 16 4.19 -14.32 -27.40
N ALA A 17 4.37 -13.18 -26.72
CA ALA A 17 5.53 -12.31 -26.86
C ALA A 17 6.82 -13.00 -26.43
N SER A 18 7.63 -13.40 -27.41
CA SER A 18 9.05 -13.70 -27.19
C SER A 18 9.87 -12.51 -27.66
N VAL A 19 10.77 -12.05 -26.82
CA VAL A 19 11.89 -11.23 -27.28
C VAL A 19 12.83 -12.20 -28.02
N PRO A 20 13.35 -11.86 -29.22
CA PRO A 20 14.33 -12.69 -29.89
C PRO A 20 15.46 -13.08 -28.92
N SER A 21 15.87 -14.35 -28.91
CA SER A 21 16.76 -14.89 -27.85
C SER A 21 18.05 -14.08 -27.67
N GLU A 22 18.59 -13.51 -28.74
CA GLU A 22 19.78 -12.67 -28.71
C GLU A 22 19.51 -11.34 -27.96
N ILE A 23 18.37 -10.71 -28.24
CA ILE A 23 17.95 -9.46 -27.59
C ILE A 23 17.55 -9.71 -26.12
N ASP A 24 16.89 -10.84 -25.81
CA ASP A 24 16.55 -11.19 -24.41
C ASP A 24 17.82 -11.39 -23.57
N HIS A 25 18.85 -12.02 -24.15
CA HIS A 25 20.14 -12.20 -23.49
C HIS A 25 20.83 -10.85 -23.20
N ASP A 26 20.89 -9.97 -24.19
CA ASP A 26 21.52 -8.65 -24.04
C ASP A 26 20.75 -7.74 -23.08
N GLU A 27 19.42 -7.65 -23.20
CA GLU A 27 18.56 -6.87 -22.29
C GLU A 27 18.70 -7.37 -20.85
N ARG A 28 18.76 -8.70 -20.67
CA ARG A 28 18.95 -9.32 -19.35
C ARG A 28 20.32 -9.01 -18.77
N SER A 29 21.39 -9.15 -19.55
CA SER A 29 22.76 -8.81 -19.13
C SER A 29 22.86 -7.33 -18.72
N ILE A 30 22.24 -6.44 -19.49
CA ILE A 30 22.14 -5.01 -19.14
C ILE A 30 21.40 -4.82 -17.82
N ARG A 31 20.22 -5.44 -17.65
CA ARG A 31 19.40 -5.35 -16.43
C ARG A 31 20.18 -5.82 -15.20
N GLU A 32 20.86 -6.96 -15.31
CA GLU A 32 21.71 -7.52 -14.24
C GLU A 32 22.84 -6.56 -13.87
N LYS A 33 23.55 -6.02 -14.88
CA LYS A 33 24.63 -5.05 -14.65
C LYS A 33 24.14 -3.78 -13.96
N VAL A 34 23.10 -3.12 -14.48
CA VAL A 34 22.61 -1.85 -13.92
C VAL A 34 21.97 -2.05 -12.54
N TRP A 35 21.39 -3.23 -12.27
CA TRP A 35 20.86 -3.57 -10.95
C TRP A 35 22.00 -3.72 -9.94
N ASN A 36 23.06 -4.46 -10.27
CA ASN A 36 24.23 -4.64 -9.42
C ASN A 36 24.97 -3.31 -9.16
N GLU A 37 25.16 -2.47 -10.20
CA GLU A 37 25.75 -1.15 -10.05
C GLU A 37 24.93 -0.23 -9.13
N ALA A 38 23.61 -0.20 -9.30
CA ALA A 38 22.72 0.58 -8.44
C ALA A 38 22.75 0.09 -6.99
N ARG A 39 22.74 -1.23 -6.79
CA ARG A 39 22.85 -1.86 -5.48
C ARG A 39 24.14 -1.44 -4.78
N HIS A 40 25.29 -1.62 -5.45
CA HIS A 40 26.58 -1.24 -4.89
C HIS A 40 26.64 0.26 -4.58
N ALA A 41 26.16 1.13 -5.48
CA ALA A 41 26.15 2.56 -5.23
C ALA A 41 25.33 2.94 -3.97
N LEU A 42 24.18 2.29 -3.76
CA LEU A 42 23.34 2.51 -2.57
C LEU A 42 23.99 1.99 -1.29
N GLU A 43 24.60 0.80 -1.32
CA GLU A 43 25.33 0.23 -0.19
C GLU A 43 26.49 1.14 0.23
N HIS A 44 27.27 1.66 -0.72
CA HIS A 44 28.37 2.61 -0.45
C HIS A 44 27.89 3.98 0.04
N SER A 45 26.65 4.36 -0.28
CA SER A 45 26.07 5.65 0.09
C SER A 45 25.26 5.59 1.40
N GLY A 46 25.14 4.43 2.03
CA GLY A 46 24.24 4.21 3.17
C GLY A 46 24.54 5.08 4.41
N SER A 47 25.78 5.54 4.58
CA SER A 47 26.20 6.42 5.68
C SER A 47 25.84 7.89 5.48
N ILE A 48 25.45 8.29 4.26
CA ILE A 48 25.19 9.68 3.93
C ILE A 48 23.73 10.02 4.24
N PRO A 49 23.45 10.93 5.19
CA PRO A 49 22.08 11.29 5.56
C PRO A 49 21.49 12.23 4.49
N SER A 50 20.97 11.66 3.40
CA SER A 50 20.38 12.41 2.28
C SER A 50 18.99 11.91 1.92
N PHE A 51 18.08 12.86 1.71
CA PHE A 51 16.74 12.59 1.20
C PHE A 51 16.76 11.92 -0.18
N ARG A 52 17.71 12.29 -1.04
CA ARG A 52 17.87 11.68 -2.37
C ARG A 52 18.25 10.21 -2.26
N ILE A 53 19.06 9.87 -1.26
CA ILE A 53 19.47 8.48 -0.99
C ILE A 53 18.29 7.69 -0.43
N ALA A 54 17.53 8.26 0.52
CA ALA A 54 16.30 7.64 1.01
C ALA A 54 15.30 7.39 -0.14
N PHE A 55 15.11 8.34 -1.05
CA PHE A 55 14.25 8.16 -2.22
C PHE A 55 14.78 7.10 -3.19
N ALA A 56 16.08 7.11 -3.46
CA ALA A 56 16.72 6.11 -4.31
C ALA A 56 16.58 4.69 -3.72
N ASN A 57 16.69 4.55 -2.40
CA ASN A 57 16.42 3.30 -1.69
C ASN A 57 14.96 2.85 -1.83
N ILE A 58 13.98 3.76 -1.78
CA ILE A 58 12.57 3.43 -2.06
C ILE A 58 12.42 2.93 -3.49
N ILE A 59 12.90 3.69 -4.49
CA ILE A 59 12.79 3.30 -5.90
C ILE A 59 13.46 1.95 -6.15
N PHE A 60 14.67 1.75 -5.64
CA PHE A 60 15.41 0.50 -5.79
C PHE A 60 14.68 -0.68 -5.14
N SER A 61 13.95 -0.46 -4.06
CA SER A 61 13.11 -1.50 -3.44
C SER A 61 11.94 -1.95 -4.29
N LEU A 62 11.51 -1.13 -5.25
CA LEU A 62 10.48 -1.51 -6.23
C LEU A 62 11.09 -2.29 -7.40
N THR A 63 12.41 -2.27 -7.53
CA THR A 63 13.14 -3.07 -8.53
C THR A 63 13.32 -4.49 -8.04
N GLN A 64 12.96 -5.44 -8.88
CA GLN A 64 13.19 -6.85 -8.57
C GLN A 64 14.63 -7.23 -8.88
N SER A 65 15.21 -8.05 -7.99
CA SER A 65 16.46 -8.74 -8.29
C SER A 65 16.26 -9.63 -9.52
N PRO A 66 17.18 -9.60 -10.49
CA PRO A 66 17.19 -10.58 -11.57
C PRO A 66 17.19 -12.00 -10.98
N LEU A 67 16.35 -12.88 -11.54
CA LEU A 67 16.25 -14.28 -11.12
C LEU A 67 16.60 -15.19 -12.28
N ASP A 68 17.29 -16.28 -12.01
CA ASP A 68 17.62 -17.28 -13.02
C ASP A 68 16.34 -17.99 -13.52
N LYS A 69 15.95 -17.73 -14.77
CA LYS A 69 14.76 -18.30 -15.41
C LYS A 69 14.90 -19.82 -15.65
N SER A 70 16.12 -20.35 -15.62
CA SER A 70 16.38 -21.78 -15.87
C SER A 70 16.02 -22.67 -14.67
N GLN A 71 15.96 -22.10 -13.46
CA GLN A 71 15.69 -22.87 -12.25
C GLN A 71 14.23 -23.36 -12.22
N GLU A 72 14.05 -24.64 -11.93
CA GLU A 72 12.75 -25.20 -11.60
C GLU A 72 12.50 -25.03 -10.11
N VAL A 73 11.83 -23.95 -9.75
CA VAL A 73 11.46 -23.64 -8.36
C VAL A 73 9.94 -23.75 -8.25
N THR A 74 9.46 -24.37 -7.17
CA THR A 74 8.02 -24.46 -6.92
C THR A 74 7.43 -23.10 -6.57
N LEU A 75 6.12 -22.93 -6.76
CA LEU A 75 5.44 -21.67 -6.42
C LEU A 75 5.65 -21.27 -4.95
N GLY A 76 5.54 -22.22 -4.02
CA GLY A 76 5.76 -21.97 -2.59
C GLY A 76 7.17 -21.45 -2.32
N GLU A 77 8.19 -22.14 -2.84
CA GLU A 77 9.59 -21.74 -2.69
C GLU A 77 9.87 -20.36 -3.33
N LEU A 78 9.27 -20.02 -4.47
CA LEU A 78 9.44 -18.71 -5.09
C LEU A 78 8.90 -17.57 -4.22
N LEU A 79 7.72 -17.76 -3.62
CA LEU A 79 7.08 -16.74 -2.78
C LEU A 79 7.72 -16.65 -1.40
N GLU A 80 8.18 -17.77 -0.83
CA GLU A 80 8.87 -17.81 0.47
C GLU A 80 10.30 -17.24 0.39
N ASN A 81 11.00 -17.45 -0.72
CA ASN A 81 12.33 -16.89 -0.93
C ASN A 81 12.32 -15.42 -1.38
N ASP A 82 11.16 -14.87 -1.75
CA ASP A 82 11.01 -13.44 -2.00
C ASP A 82 11.25 -12.67 -0.68
N ARG A 83 12.38 -11.96 -0.60
CA ARG A 83 12.81 -11.32 0.65
C ARG A 83 12.21 -9.93 0.75
N ALA A 84 11.88 -9.54 1.99
CA ALA A 84 11.50 -8.18 2.30
C ALA A 84 12.55 -7.17 1.78
N PRO A 85 12.13 -6.04 1.18
CA PRO A 85 13.05 -5.09 0.59
C PRO A 85 13.86 -4.32 1.65
N ILE A 86 15.09 -4.77 1.92
CA ILE A 86 15.99 -4.19 2.95
C ILE A 86 16.27 -2.69 2.71
N PHE A 87 16.38 -2.29 1.45
CA PHE A 87 16.58 -0.88 1.08
C PHE A 87 15.39 -0.01 1.50
N LEU A 88 14.17 -0.54 1.49
CA LEU A 88 12.97 0.16 1.93
C LEU A 88 13.02 0.40 3.43
N GLU A 89 13.45 -0.60 4.21
CA GLU A 89 13.63 -0.44 5.65
C GLU A 89 14.68 0.63 5.96
N THR A 90 15.78 0.63 5.21
CA THR A 90 16.84 1.64 5.31
C THR A 90 16.29 3.04 5.02
N ALA A 91 15.52 3.19 3.95
CA ALA A 91 14.86 4.45 3.61
C ALA A 91 13.92 4.92 4.72
N ASN A 92 13.07 4.02 5.23
CA ASN A 92 12.09 4.35 6.27
C ASN A 92 12.76 4.78 7.58
N ARG A 93 13.84 4.12 8.00
CA ARG A 93 14.63 4.53 9.18
C ARG A 93 15.27 5.91 8.98
N GLN A 94 15.79 6.19 7.79
CA GLN A 94 16.34 7.52 7.46
C GLN A 94 15.25 8.59 7.47
N LEU A 95 14.11 8.35 6.82
CA LEU A 95 12.98 9.27 6.78
C LEU A 95 12.42 9.58 8.17
N PHE A 96 12.30 8.55 9.00
CA PHE A 96 11.89 8.72 10.40
C PHE A 96 12.89 9.57 11.19
N THR A 97 14.19 9.33 11.02
CA THR A 97 15.25 10.13 11.63
C THR A 97 15.18 11.59 11.19
N PHE A 98 14.93 11.86 9.89
CA PHE A 98 14.75 13.21 9.37
C PHE A 98 13.52 13.89 9.97
N ARG A 99 12.38 13.19 10.04
CA ARG A 99 11.14 13.71 10.65
C ARG A 99 11.35 14.09 12.11
N HIS A 100 12.03 13.25 12.89
CA HIS A 100 12.33 13.53 14.29
C HIS A 100 13.28 14.73 14.44
N LYS A 101 14.37 14.78 13.67
CA LYS A 101 15.31 15.91 13.66
C LYS A 101 14.59 17.21 13.30
N PHE A 102 13.71 17.16 12.31
CA PHE A 102 12.91 18.30 11.86
C PHE A 102 11.96 18.79 12.96
N ALA A 103 11.18 17.89 13.58
CA ALA A 103 10.28 18.23 14.68
C ALA A 103 11.02 18.82 15.88
N ARG A 104 12.26 18.37 16.16
CA ARG A 104 13.12 18.98 17.18
C ARG A 104 13.53 20.40 16.80
N LEU A 105 14.07 20.61 15.60
CA LEU A 105 14.48 21.93 15.11
C LEU A 105 13.32 22.93 15.11
N GLN A 106 12.12 22.51 14.73
CA GLN A 106 10.93 23.35 14.76
C GLN A 106 10.55 23.79 16.18
N ARG A 107 10.64 22.87 17.17
CA ARG A 107 10.40 23.19 18.59
C ARG A 107 11.44 24.17 19.13
N GLU A 108 12.71 24.00 18.76
CA GLU A 108 13.81 24.88 19.18
C GLU A 108 13.74 26.28 18.53
N ALA A 109 13.16 26.40 17.33
CA ALA A 109 12.95 27.67 16.64
C ALA A 109 11.73 28.47 17.18
N ALA A 110 10.70 27.80 17.69
CA ALA A 110 9.47 28.43 18.20
C ALA A 110 9.67 29.52 19.28
N PRO A 111 10.53 29.37 20.31
CA PRO A 111 10.77 30.43 21.29
C PRO A 111 11.51 31.63 20.68
N LYS A 112 12.47 31.40 19.77
CA LYS A 112 13.27 32.47 19.13
C LYS A 112 12.41 33.41 18.27
N VAL A 113 11.40 32.88 17.57
CA VAL A 113 10.45 33.69 16.79
C VAL A 113 9.53 34.52 17.70
N ARG A 114 9.20 34.01 18.90
CA ARG A 114 8.31 34.69 19.85
C ARG A 114 9.02 35.84 20.59
N GLU A 115 10.33 35.74 20.80
CA GLU A 115 11.16 36.81 21.36
C GLU A 115 11.39 37.95 20.35
N LEU A 116 11.66 37.63 19.09
CA LEU A 116 11.75 38.62 18.00
C LEU A 116 10.43 39.39 17.76
N GLY A 117 9.28 38.77 18.01
CA GLY A 117 7.96 39.41 17.90
C GLY A 117 7.52 40.23 19.12
N ARG A 118 8.25 40.17 20.25
CA ARG A 118 7.92 40.89 21.49
C ARG A 118 8.81 42.10 21.75
N GLY A 119 9.87 42.28 20.97
CA GLY A 119 10.76 43.44 21.02
C GLY A 119 10.26 44.62 20.21
N SER A 120 9.03 45.09 20.45
CA SER A 120 8.60 46.44 20.06
C SER A 120 7.31 46.75 20.80
N ILE A 121 7.44 47.44 21.93
CA ILE A 121 6.62 48.52 22.46
C ILE A 121 7.22 48.79 23.85
N ASP A 122 8.12 49.77 23.93
CA ASP A 122 7.96 50.83 24.93
C ASP A 122 8.70 52.11 24.48
N PRO A 123 8.09 53.29 24.67
CA PRO A 123 8.62 54.56 24.19
C PRO A 123 9.53 55.24 25.23
N THR A 124 10.59 55.92 24.75
CA THR A 124 11.36 56.99 25.45
C THR A 124 12.08 56.58 26.75
N THR A 125 13.40 56.68 26.93
CA THR A 125 14.32 57.82 26.75
C THR A 125 15.73 57.36 27.15
N GLY A 126 16.80 57.87 26.53
CA GLY A 126 18.15 57.91 27.14
C GLY A 126 19.26 57.21 26.36
N ASN A 127 20.08 58.03 25.68
CA ASN A 127 21.33 57.66 25.03
C ASN A 127 22.32 56.96 25.99
N ILE A 128 23.08 55.99 25.46
CA ILE A 128 24.56 55.93 25.48
C ILE A 128 24.99 54.86 24.47
N LEU A 129 26.02 55.19 23.69
CA LEU A 129 26.62 54.34 22.65
C LEU A 129 27.20 53.04 23.24
N GLU A 130 26.62 51.90 22.88
CA GLU A 130 27.33 50.62 22.84
C GLU A 130 27.20 50.03 21.43
N MET A 131 28.34 49.74 20.81
CA MET A 131 28.42 48.98 19.56
C MET A 131 27.73 47.63 19.73
N PRO A 132 26.84 47.20 18.82
CA PRO A 132 26.29 45.86 18.88
C PRO A 132 27.38 44.85 18.49
N PRO A 133 27.47 43.68 19.15
CA PRO A 133 28.24 42.57 18.59
C PRO A 133 27.60 42.22 17.24
N SER A 134 28.46 41.98 16.24
CA SER A 134 28.11 41.50 14.91
C SER A 134 26.93 40.54 14.96
N SER A 135 25.82 40.92 14.33
CA SER A 135 24.60 40.13 14.22
C SER A 135 24.87 38.86 13.41
N GLU A 136 25.33 37.81 14.09
CA GLU A 136 25.03 36.45 13.65
C GLU A 136 23.52 36.27 13.74
N HIS A 137 22.79 36.66 12.69
CA HIS A 137 21.47 36.13 12.47
C HIS A 137 21.61 34.61 12.51
N PRO A 138 20.97 33.88 13.44
CA PRO A 138 20.98 32.43 13.39
C PRO A 138 20.31 32.07 12.07
N ARG A 139 21.13 31.70 11.07
CA ARG A 139 20.63 31.22 9.79
C ARG A 139 19.81 29.97 10.11
N LEU A 140 18.49 30.15 10.19
CA LEU A 140 17.56 29.04 10.33
C LEU A 140 17.86 28.09 9.17
N ASP A 141 17.97 26.80 9.49
CA ASP A 141 18.23 25.75 8.50
C ASP A 141 17.26 25.95 7.31
N PRO A 142 17.73 25.96 6.05
CA PRO A 142 16.87 26.09 4.87
C PRO A 142 15.68 25.11 4.86
N LEU A 143 15.82 23.95 5.52
CA LEU A 143 14.74 22.99 5.73
C LEU A 143 13.60 23.56 6.59
N LEU A 144 13.91 24.40 7.58
CA LEU A 144 12.93 25.07 8.44
C LEU A 144 12.23 26.24 7.76
N THR A 145 12.82 26.86 6.74
CA THR A 145 12.26 28.03 6.06
C THR A 145 11.46 27.69 4.80
N SER A 146 11.85 26.63 4.08
CA SER A 146 11.16 26.19 2.86
C SER A 146 9.93 25.33 3.15
N GLN A 147 8.74 25.85 2.85
CA GLN A 147 7.48 25.09 2.92
C GLN A 147 7.47 23.90 1.94
N GLU A 148 8.09 24.06 0.76
CA GLU A 148 8.18 23.00 -0.24
C GLU A 148 8.93 21.78 0.29
N HIS A 149 10.09 21.99 0.92
CA HIS A 149 10.89 20.90 1.49
C HIS A 149 10.13 20.14 2.59
N ARG A 150 9.33 20.82 3.40
CA ARG A 150 8.47 20.19 4.41
C ARG A 150 7.41 19.30 3.75
N THR A 151 6.73 19.82 2.74
CA THR A 151 5.73 19.06 1.99
C THR A 151 6.35 17.83 1.34
N THR A 152 7.53 17.94 0.71
CA THR A 152 8.21 16.78 0.10
C THR A 152 8.64 15.75 1.15
N LEU A 153 9.13 16.20 2.32
CA LEU A 153 9.48 15.31 3.43
C LEU A 153 8.26 14.56 3.96
N ASP A 154 7.14 15.24 4.17
CA ASP A 154 5.90 14.62 4.62
C ASP A 154 5.36 13.62 3.58
N LEU A 155 5.37 13.98 2.29
CA LEU A 155 4.96 13.08 1.21
C LEU A 155 5.82 11.83 1.16
N MET A 156 7.15 11.95 1.22
CA MET A 156 8.03 10.78 1.21
C MET A 156 7.92 9.94 2.48
N PHE A 157 7.72 10.56 3.64
CA PHE A 157 7.46 9.84 4.88
C PHE A 157 6.20 8.97 4.75
N TRP A 158 5.09 9.55 4.29
CA TRP A 158 3.85 8.79 4.10
C TRP A 158 3.95 7.75 3.00
N LEU A 159 4.68 8.03 1.92
CA LEU A 159 4.98 7.04 0.89
C LEU A 159 5.75 5.85 1.49
N GLY A 160 6.78 6.13 2.29
CA GLY A 160 7.56 5.12 3.01
C GLY A 160 6.71 4.29 3.97
N VAL A 161 5.83 4.93 4.75
CA VAL A 161 4.87 4.25 5.65
C VAL A 161 3.91 3.36 4.88
N MET A 162 3.40 3.80 3.72
CA MET A 162 2.53 2.97 2.88
C MET A 162 3.26 1.71 2.37
N PHE A 163 4.47 1.87 1.83
CA PHE A 163 5.27 0.74 1.37
C PHE A 163 5.69 -0.20 2.51
N ASP A 164 6.08 0.35 3.67
CA ASP A 164 6.40 -0.43 4.87
C ASP A 164 5.20 -1.27 5.31
N THR A 165 4.01 -0.67 5.32
CA THR A 165 2.78 -1.34 5.75
C THR A 165 2.41 -2.49 4.83
N LEU A 166 2.54 -2.30 3.51
CA LEU A 166 2.29 -3.37 2.53
C LEU A 166 3.35 -4.48 2.64
N SER A 167 4.63 -4.11 2.61
CA SER A 167 5.74 -5.09 2.70
C SER A 167 5.71 -5.86 4.02
N ALA A 168 5.43 -5.21 5.15
CA ALA A 168 5.41 -5.86 6.44
C ALA A 168 4.37 -6.98 6.51
N ALA A 169 3.17 -6.76 5.98
CA ALA A 169 2.14 -7.79 5.95
C ALA A 169 2.47 -8.92 4.98
N MET A 170 2.97 -8.59 3.77
CA MET A 170 3.31 -9.57 2.73
C MET A 170 4.44 -10.50 3.18
N TYR A 171 5.49 -9.94 3.78
CA TYR A 171 6.68 -10.68 4.22
C TYR A 171 6.64 -11.10 5.70
N GLN A 172 5.48 -10.93 6.36
CA GLN A 172 5.23 -11.32 7.74
C GLN A 172 6.29 -10.79 8.73
N ARG A 173 6.72 -9.55 8.54
CA ARG A 173 7.72 -8.89 9.40
C ARG A 173 7.08 -7.76 10.21
N PRO A 174 7.69 -7.36 11.35
CA PRO A 174 7.27 -6.16 12.05
C PRO A 174 7.42 -4.90 11.20
N LEU A 175 6.60 -3.89 11.51
CA LEU A 175 6.70 -2.55 10.93
C LEU A 175 8.01 -1.87 11.34
N VAL A 176 8.58 -1.09 10.41
CA VAL A 176 9.71 -0.21 10.71
C VAL A 176 9.24 1.05 11.44
N VAL A 177 8.10 1.61 11.03
CA VAL A 177 7.49 2.78 11.68
C VAL A 177 6.25 2.34 12.45
N SER A 178 6.26 2.49 13.78
CA SER A 178 5.16 2.08 14.65
C SER A 178 3.91 2.95 14.47
N ASP A 179 2.79 2.53 15.06
CA ASP A 179 1.52 3.27 15.01
C ASP A 179 1.64 4.60 15.76
N GLU A 180 2.38 4.66 16.86
CA GLU A 180 2.63 5.87 17.64
C GLU A 180 3.44 6.90 16.84
N ASP A 181 4.42 6.41 16.09
CA ASP A 181 5.36 7.21 15.30
C ASP A 181 4.80 7.67 13.95
N SER A 182 3.64 7.14 13.55
CA SER A 182 2.94 7.45 12.30
C SER A 182 1.56 8.08 12.53
N GLN A 183 1.36 8.76 13.65
CA GLN A 183 0.17 9.58 13.86
C GLN A 183 0.26 10.94 13.14
N ILE A 184 -0.88 11.47 12.70
CA ILE A 184 -0.99 12.86 12.23
C ILE A 184 -1.03 13.77 13.46
N PRO A 185 -0.10 14.71 13.63
CA PRO A 185 -0.16 15.67 14.74
C PRO A 185 -1.48 16.45 14.68
N SER A 186 -2.30 16.32 15.71
CA SER A 186 -3.51 17.13 15.85
C SER A 186 -3.10 18.61 15.88
N VAL A 187 -3.39 19.37 14.82
CA VAL A 187 -3.38 20.84 14.89
C VAL A 187 -4.61 21.24 15.71
N SER A 188 -4.50 21.14 17.03
CA SER A 188 -5.39 21.90 17.89
C SER A 188 -4.80 23.31 17.94
N PRO A 189 -5.49 24.34 17.41
CA PRO A 189 -5.18 25.69 17.81
C PRO A 189 -5.41 25.72 19.32
N ARG A 190 -4.35 25.96 20.10
CA ARG A 190 -4.49 26.31 21.51
C ARG A 190 -5.19 27.67 21.54
N ILE A 191 -6.52 27.66 21.46
CA ILE A 191 -7.32 28.81 21.84
C ILE A 191 -7.00 29.00 23.32
N ALA A 192 -6.34 30.11 23.63
CA ALA A 192 -6.11 30.52 25.00
C ALA A 192 -7.48 30.60 25.69
N GLU A 193 -7.72 29.74 26.67
CA GLU A 193 -8.91 29.83 27.51
C GLU A 193 -8.92 31.20 28.21
N PRO A 194 -9.98 32.01 28.06
CA PRO A 194 -10.19 33.14 28.93
C PRO A 194 -10.48 32.60 30.33
N ARG A 195 -9.80 33.19 31.31
CA ARG A 195 -9.91 32.88 32.73
C ARG A 195 -11.37 32.83 33.20
N ALA A 196 -11.64 31.81 34.00
CA ALA A 196 -12.82 31.55 34.82
C ALA A 196 -13.65 32.78 35.22
N GLN A 197 -14.95 32.71 34.95
CA GLN A 197 -15.97 33.21 35.87
C GLN A 197 -16.80 32.00 36.32
N ILE A 198 -16.69 31.71 37.61
CA ILE A 198 -17.40 30.65 38.32
C ILE A 198 -18.84 31.14 38.50
N GLY A 199 -19.78 30.50 37.80
CA GLY A 199 -21.19 30.51 38.14
C GLY A 199 -21.54 29.14 38.70
N LEU A 200 -21.73 29.05 40.02
CA LEU A 200 -22.54 27.99 40.60
C LEU A 200 -23.95 28.21 40.04
N ASP A 201 -24.53 27.21 39.37
CA ASP A 201 -25.90 26.74 39.57
C ASP A 201 -26.28 25.65 38.54
N HIS A 202 -26.76 24.54 39.08
CA HIS A 202 -27.60 23.52 38.47
C HIS A 202 -26.99 22.48 37.51
N TRP A 203 -27.37 21.23 37.79
CA TRP A 203 -26.92 20.00 37.17
C TRP A 203 -27.50 19.85 35.76
N ASP A 204 -26.63 19.64 34.77
CA ASP A 204 -26.87 18.71 33.67
C ASP A 204 -25.53 18.36 33.02
N ILE A 205 -25.24 17.06 32.96
CA ILE A 205 -24.08 16.52 32.26
C ILE A 205 -24.40 16.55 30.76
N PRO A 206 -23.56 17.24 29.98
CA PRO A 206 -22.93 16.55 28.87
C PRO A 206 -21.43 16.54 29.16
N ARG A 207 -20.86 15.35 29.34
CA ARG A 207 -19.41 15.15 29.18
C ARG A 207 -19.09 15.58 27.76
N SER A 208 -18.72 16.86 27.64
CA SER A 208 -18.12 17.45 26.45
C SER A 208 -17.03 16.49 26.00
N LYS A 209 -17.24 15.93 24.81
CA LYS A 209 -16.31 15.04 24.13
C LYS A 209 -14.94 15.69 24.22
N THR A 210 -14.04 15.11 25.01
CA THR A 210 -12.61 15.25 24.77
C THR A 210 -12.44 15.00 23.29
N ARG A 211 -12.18 16.04 22.51
CA ARG A 211 -11.95 15.94 21.06
C ARG A 211 -10.64 15.17 20.93
N GLY A 212 -10.76 13.85 20.97
CA GLY A 212 -9.66 12.91 21.13
C GLY A 212 -8.66 13.09 20.01
N LYS A 213 -7.40 12.80 20.31
CA LYS A 213 -6.39 12.56 19.27
C LYS A 213 -7.01 11.64 18.22
N ARG A 214 -7.09 12.09 16.97
CA ARG A 214 -7.62 11.25 15.89
C ARG A 214 -6.57 10.20 15.58
N ASP A 215 -6.81 8.97 16.00
CA ASP A 215 -5.96 7.84 15.68
C ASP A 215 -6.11 7.49 14.19
N VAL A 216 -5.06 7.72 13.43
CA VAL A 216 -5.01 7.48 11.98
C VAL A 216 -5.26 6.00 11.67
N TRP A 217 -4.73 5.13 12.52
CA TRP A 217 -4.86 3.68 12.42
C TRP A 217 -6.06 3.14 13.20
N GLY A 218 -6.91 4.03 13.72
CA GLY A 218 -8.21 3.73 14.30
C GLY A 218 -9.32 3.90 13.26
N ASP A 219 -10.38 4.60 13.63
CA ASP A 219 -11.56 4.79 12.77
C ASP A 219 -11.46 6.02 11.86
N PHE A 220 -10.31 6.69 11.82
CA PHE A 220 -10.14 7.94 11.08
C PHE A 220 -10.46 7.79 9.59
N PHE A 221 -9.92 6.77 8.93
CA PHE A 221 -10.18 6.52 7.51
C PHE A 221 -11.59 5.98 7.23
N LEU A 222 -12.28 5.47 8.26
CA LEU A 222 -13.65 4.98 8.15
C LEU A 222 -14.68 6.11 8.34
N SER A 223 -14.28 7.26 8.89
CA SER A 223 -15.20 8.33 9.30
C SER A 223 -15.72 9.20 8.15
N SER A 224 -14.98 9.35 7.06
CA SER A 224 -15.33 10.22 5.92
C SER A 224 -16.55 9.72 5.14
N SER A 225 -16.67 8.41 4.99
CA SER A 225 -17.83 7.74 4.38
C SER A 225 -19.07 7.80 5.27
N ILE A 226 -18.92 7.62 6.58
CA ILE A 226 -20.02 7.70 7.57
C ILE A 226 -20.65 9.09 7.56
N GLN A 227 -19.83 10.15 7.40
CA GLN A 227 -20.34 11.51 7.26
C GLN A 227 -21.18 11.71 5.99
N ARG A 228 -20.84 11.04 4.87
CA ARG A 228 -21.65 11.08 3.63
C ARG A 228 -22.95 10.26 3.72
N GLN A 229 -22.91 9.12 4.41
CA GLN A 229 -24.13 8.35 4.68
C GLN A 229 -25.11 9.14 5.55
N GLY A 230 -24.61 9.89 6.55
CA GLY A 230 -25.43 10.76 7.40
C GLY A 230 -26.01 11.99 6.68
N SER A 231 -25.41 12.43 5.57
CA SER A 231 -25.90 13.58 4.78
C SER A 231 -26.88 13.18 3.65
N GLY A 232 -27.23 11.89 3.53
CA GLY A 232 -28.13 11.40 2.49
C GLY A 232 -27.51 11.40 1.07
N GLN A 233 -26.20 11.59 0.97
CA GLN A 233 -25.50 11.64 -0.31
C GLN A 233 -25.26 10.21 -0.81
N LEU A 234 -25.84 9.86 -1.96
CA LEU A 234 -25.67 8.55 -2.59
C LEU A 234 -24.19 8.30 -2.91
N GLN A 235 -23.74 7.06 -2.70
CA GLN A 235 -22.38 6.67 -3.08
C GLN A 235 -22.23 6.75 -4.60
N PRO A 236 -21.12 7.30 -5.12
CA PRO A 236 -20.89 7.38 -6.57
C PRO A 236 -20.89 5.98 -7.19
N ARG A 237 -21.58 5.84 -8.33
CA ARG A 237 -21.66 4.64 -9.17
C ARG A 237 -21.25 5.01 -10.59
N TRP A 238 -20.80 4.04 -11.39
CA TRP A 238 -20.58 4.29 -12.82
C TRP A 238 -21.93 4.29 -13.58
N PRO A 239 -22.13 5.15 -14.61
CA PRO A 239 -21.24 6.18 -15.11
C PRO A 239 -21.17 7.43 -14.21
N CYS A 240 -19.96 7.97 -14.02
CA CYS A 240 -19.71 9.21 -13.27
C CYS A 240 -18.59 10.02 -13.93
N SER A 241 -18.38 11.26 -13.45
CA SER A 241 -17.27 12.09 -13.90
C SER A 241 -15.90 11.52 -13.51
N TYR A 242 -14.85 11.94 -14.21
CA TYR A 242 -13.48 11.56 -13.87
C TYR A 242 -13.11 12.01 -12.44
N GLU A 243 -13.52 13.21 -12.04
CA GLU A 243 -13.26 13.77 -10.72
C GLU A 243 -13.95 12.97 -9.60
N GLU A 244 -15.18 12.52 -9.83
CA GLU A 244 -15.89 11.64 -8.90
C GLU A 244 -15.21 10.28 -8.77
N ALA A 245 -14.85 9.64 -9.90
CA ALA A 245 -14.12 8.38 -9.89
C ALA A 245 -12.76 8.51 -9.16
N ALA A 246 -11.99 9.55 -9.48
CA ALA A 246 -10.71 9.84 -8.85
C ALA A 246 -10.86 10.10 -7.33
N SER A 247 -11.92 10.78 -6.92
CA SER A 247 -12.23 11.01 -5.50
C SER A 247 -12.49 9.70 -4.76
N VAL A 248 -13.33 8.81 -5.31
CA VAL A 248 -13.62 7.49 -4.72
C VAL A 248 -12.33 6.66 -4.56
N LEU A 249 -11.52 6.56 -5.62
CA LEU A 249 -10.27 5.81 -5.59
C LEU A 249 -9.24 6.42 -4.60
N SER A 250 -9.18 7.75 -4.51
CA SER A 250 -8.32 8.45 -3.56
C SER A 250 -8.72 8.18 -2.11
N GLU A 251 -10.01 8.15 -1.81
CA GLU A 251 -10.52 7.87 -0.46
C GLU A 251 -10.39 6.40 -0.07
N ALA A 252 -10.52 5.48 -1.02
CA ALA A 252 -10.37 4.04 -0.80
C ALA A 252 -8.90 3.62 -0.55
N THR A 253 -7.94 4.36 -1.11
CA THR A 253 -6.49 4.07 -0.98
C THR A 253 -6.02 3.91 0.48
N PRO A 254 -6.28 4.85 1.41
CA PRO A 254 -5.88 4.69 2.81
C PRO A 254 -6.63 3.58 3.54
N VAL A 255 -7.89 3.26 3.17
CA VAL A 255 -8.64 2.14 3.75
C VAL A 255 -7.97 0.80 3.40
N LYS A 256 -7.49 0.67 2.16
CA LYS A 256 -6.65 -0.47 1.76
C LYS A 256 -5.39 -0.57 2.61
N VAL A 257 -4.67 0.53 2.81
CA VAL A 257 -3.46 0.54 3.66
C VAL A 257 -3.79 0.15 5.11
N LEU A 258 -4.92 0.61 5.64
CA LEU A 258 -5.38 0.27 6.99
C LEU A 258 -5.59 -1.25 7.16
N LEU A 259 -6.13 -1.95 6.15
CA LEU A 259 -6.26 -3.42 6.22
C LEU A 259 -4.90 -4.12 6.32
N TYR A 260 -3.93 -3.74 5.47
CA TYR A 260 -2.55 -4.25 5.57
C TYR A 260 -1.93 -3.97 6.95
N ARG A 261 -2.20 -2.79 7.52
CA ARG A 261 -1.75 -2.41 8.86
C ARG A 261 -2.32 -3.34 9.93
N ARG A 262 -3.62 -3.67 9.85
CA ARG A 262 -4.30 -4.60 10.75
C ARG A 262 -3.77 -6.02 10.66
N ILE A 263 -3.49 -6.50 9.44
CA ILE A 263 -2.89 -7.82 9.22
C ILE A 263 -1.52 -7.90 9.90
N THR A 264 -0.69 -6.88 9.72
CA THR A 264 0.65 -6.81 10.35
C THR A 264 0.54 -6.75 11.88
N GLN A 265 -0.45 -6.03 12.40
CA GLN A 265 -0.75 -5.99 13.83
C GLN A 265 -1.12 -7.39 14.36
N LEU A 266 -1.96 -8.14 13.66
CA LEU A 266 -2.31 -9.53 14.01
C LEU A 266 -1.09 -10.44 13.99
N GLN A 267 -0.31 -10.43 12.91
CA GLN A 267 0.92 -11.22 12.78
C GLN A 267 1.89 -10.94 13.93
N THR A 268 2.04 -9.67 14.32
CA THR A 268 2.90 -9.25 15.43
C THR A 268 2.36 -9.73 16.79
N LEU A 269 1.04 -9.66 17.01
CA LEU A 269 0.41 -10.17 18.24
C LEU A 269 0.58 -11.68 18.39
N VAL A 270 0.37 -12.42 17.30
CA VAL A 270 0.58 -13.87 17.23
C VAL A 270 2.03 -14.21 17.57
N TYR A 271 2.99 -13.57 16.91
CA TYR A 271 4.43 -13.77 17.17
C TYR A 271 4.82 -13.49 18.63
N ARG A 272 4.21 -12.47 19.25
CA ARG A 272 4.48 -12.08 20.64
C ARG A 272 3.75 -12.91 21.69
N GLY A 273 2.92 -13.88 21.29
CA GLY A 273 2.11 -14.66 22.23
C GLY A 273 1.09 -13.79 22.99
N ALA A 274 0.45 -12.84 22.30
CA ALA A 274 -0.59 -12.00 22.88
C ALA A 274 -1.79 -12.82 23.37
N SER A 275 -2.60 -12.26 24.27
CA SER A 275 -3.78 -12.96 24.79
C SER A 275 -4.86 -13.15 23.70
N PRO A 276 -5.70 -14.20 23.79
CA PRO A 276 -6.80 -14.42 22.86
C PRO A 276 -7.71 -13.20 22.69
N ASP A 277 -8.02 -12.50 23.78
CA ASP A 277 -8.84 -11.28 23.76
C ASP A 277 -8.24 -10.16 22.90
N GLN A 278 -6.91 -9.99 22.96
CA GLN A 278 -6.22 -8.98 22.14
C GLN A 278 -6.24 -9.35 20.67
N ILE A 279 -6.04 -10.64 20.35
CA ILE A 279 -6.11 -11.17 18.99
C ILE A 279 -7.51 -10.98 18.42
N GLU A 280 -8.55 -11.41 19.13
CA GLU A 280 -9.94 -11.31 18.69
C GLU A 280 -10.41 -9.86 18.52
N ASN A 281 -9.98 -8.94 19.40
CA ASN A 281 -10.26 -7.52 19.24
C ASN A 281 -9.68 -6.95 17.94
N VAL A 282 -8.47 -7.35 17.55
CA VAL A 282 -7.89 -6.90 16.26
C VAL A 282 -8.54 -7.61 15.08
N ILE A 283 -8.94 -8.88 15.20
CA ILE A 283 -9.73 -9.59 14.18
C ILE A 283 -11.04 -8.82 13.93
N GLN A 284 -11.77 -8.47 14.99
CA GLN A 284 -13.03 -7.73 14.88
C GLN A 284 -12.82 -6.38 14.19
N LYS A 285 -11.79 -5.63 14.56
CA LYS A 285 -11.43 -4.36 13.89
C LYS A 285 -11.07 -4.55 12.42
N SER A 286 -10.41 -5.66 12.08
CA SER A 286 -10.07 -5.99 10.69
C SER A 286 -11.31 -6.30 9.86
N LEU A 287 -12.25 -7.07 10.43
CA LEU A 287 -13.54 -7.36 9.79
C LEU A 287 -14.38 -6.10 9.58
N LEU A 288 -14.35 -5.15 10.51
CA LEU A 288 -15.00 -3.85 10.34
C LEU A 288 -14.43 -3.06 9.15
N VAL A 289 -13.12 -3.14 8.90
CA VAL A 289 -12.50 -2.52 7.71
C VAL A 289 -13.01 -3.19 6.43
N CYS A 290 -13.13 -4.52 6.40
CA CYS A 290 -13.71 -5.24 5.27
C CYS A 290 -15.18 -4.85 5.04
N GLN A 291 -16.01 -4.86 6.09
CA GLN A 291 -17.42 -4.44 5.99
C GLN A 291 -17.57 -2.99 5.54
N HIS A 292 -16.67 -2.11 5.98
CA HIS A 292 -16.64 -0.74 5.52
C HIS A 292 -16.36 -0.65 4.01
N TRP A 293 -15.38 -1.40 3.52
CA TRP A 293 -15.10 -1.48 2.08
C TRP A 293 -16.28 -2.02 1.28
N ASP A 294 -16.86 -3.13 1.74
CA ASP A 294 -18.00 -3.78 1.08
C ASP A 294 -19.19 -2.84 0.94
N SER A 295 -19.47 -2.07 1.99
CA SER A 295 -20.57 -1.11 2.02
C SER A 295 -20.28 0.21 1.31
N THR A 296 -19.03 0.52 0.96
CA THR A 296 -18.64 1.86 0.47
C THR A 296 -18.02 1.89 -0.91
N TYR A 297 -17.16 0.92 -1.22
CA TYR A 297 -16.32 0.94 -2.42
C TYR A 297 -16.60 -0.25 -3.34
N GLN A 298 -17.06 -1.39 -2.80
CA GLN A 298 -17.21 -2.63 -3.57
C GLN A 298 -18.09 -2.48 -4.81
N ASN A 299 -19.24 -1.81 -4.70
CA ASN A 299 -20.13 -1.60 -5.84
C ASN A 299 -19.47 -0.76 -6.95
N PHE A 300 -18.67 0.25 -6.58
CA PHE A 300 -17.94 1.06 -7.54
C PHE A 300 -16.80 0.27 -8.21
N MET A 301 -16.09 -0.58 -7.46
CA MET A 301 -15.07 -1.46 -8.04
C MET A 301 -15.69 -2.46 -9.03
N LEU A 302 -16.82 -3.07 -8.68
CA LEU A 302 -17.56 -3.98 -9.58
C LEU A 302 -18.06 -3.28 -10.85
N ASP A 303 -18.56 -2.04 -10.72
CA ASP A 303 -18.91 -1.20 -11.85
C ASP A 303 -17.68 -0.98 -12.76
N CYS A 304 -16.51 -0.69 -12.19
CA CYS A 304 -15.27 -0.49 -12.92
C CYS A 304 -14.79 -1.76 -13.65
N VAL A 305 -14.93 -2.93 -13.04
CA VAL A 305 -14.62 -4.22 -13.68
C VAL A 305 -15.55 -4.48 -14.85
N THR A 306 -16.85 -4.28 -14.66
CA THR A 306 -17.89 -4.54 -15.66
C THR A 306 -17.76 -3.61 -16.87
N ASN A 307 -17.33 -2.37 -16.65
CA ASN A 307 -17.25 -1.34 -17.68
C ASN A 307 -15.80 -0.95 -18.03
N HIS A 308 -14.83 -1.85 -17.81
CA HIS A 308 -13.39 -1.54 -17.88
C HIS A 308 -13.02 -0.73 -19.14
N GLU A 309 -13.48 -1.17 -20.30
CA GLU A 309 -13.19 -0.55 -21.60
C GLU A 309 -13.75 0.87 -21.76
N LEU A 310 -14.81 1.21 -21.02
CA LEU A 310 -15.46 2.53 -21.08
C LEU A 310 -14.82 3.55 -20.12
N LEU A 311 -13.95 3.09 -19.22
CA LEU A 311 -13.29 3.95 -18.25
C LEU A 311 -12.13 4.72 -18.89
N PRO A 312 -11.82 5.95 -18.41
CA PRO A 312 -10.58 6.62 -18.77
C PRO A 312 -9.35 5.78 -18.38
N SER A 313 -8.32 5.77 -19.22
CA SER A 313 -7.08 4.98 -19.05
C SER A 313 -6.44 5.07 -17.66
N ARG A 314 -6.45 6.28 -17.07
CA ARG A 314 -5.91 6.50 -15.73
C ARG A 314 -6.79 5.89 -14.63
N ILE A 315 -8.11 5.89 -14.80
CA ILE A 315 -9.04 5.22 -13.89
C ILE A 315 -8.88 3.71 -14.01
N GLN A 316 -8.83 3.16 -15.24
CA GLN A 316 -8.55 1.73 -15.48
C GLN A 316 -7.33 1.24 -14.70
N SER A 317 -6.21 1.93 -14.89
CA SER A 317 -4.95 1.66 -14.22
C SER A 317 -5.07 1.72 -12.69
N TRP A 318 -5.64 2.81 -12.17
CA TRP A 318 -5.68 3.07 -10.73
C TRP A 318 -6.59 2.08 -9.99
N TYR A 319 -7.80 1.82 -10.48
CA TYR A 319 -8.70 0.89 -9.81
C TYR A 319 -8.15 -0.53 -9.84
N VAL A 320 -7.57 -0.99 -10.96
CA VAL A 320 -7.01 -2.35 -11.07
C VAL A 320 -5.90 -2.57 -10.05
N ILE A 321 -5.01 -1.58 -9.89
CA ILE A 321 -3.95 -1.61 -8.88
C ILE A 321 -4.53 -1.62 -7.47
N LEU A 322 -5.43 -0.69 -7.18
CA LEU A 322 -5.99 -0.53 -5.84
C LEU A 322 -6.78 -1.78 -5.41
N ASP A 323 -7.65 -2.28 -6.28
CA ASP A 323 -8.52 -3.42 -6.03
C ASP A 323 -7.71 -4.73 -6.00
N GLY A 324 -6.73 -4.89 -6.89
CA GLY A 324 -5.79 -6.00 -6.86
C GLY A 324 -4.97 -6.07 -5.57
N HIS A 325 -4.54 -4.91 -5.03
CA HIS A 325 -3.87 -4.84 -3.74
C HIS A 325 -4.83 -5.09 -2.56
N TRP A 326 -6.07 -4.61 -2.65
CA TRP A 326 -7.11 -4.86 -1.63
C TRP A 326 -7.39 -6.36 -1.50
N HIS A 327 -7.65 -7.04 -2.61
CA HIS A 327 -7.93 -8.47 -2.62
C HIS A 327 -6.74 -9.33 -2.16
N LEU A 328 -5.50 -8.90 -2.42
CA LEU A 328 -4.34 -9.57 -1.82
C LEU A 328 -4.38 -9.46 -0.29
N ALA A 329 -4.66 -8.28 0.27
CA ALA A 329 -4.74 -8.12 1.72
C ALA A 329 -5.84 -8.99 2.34
N THR A 330 -7.03 -9.05 1.75
CA THR A 330 -8.11 -9.90 2.28
C THR A 330 -7.76 -11.38 2.24
N MET A 331 -7.05 -11.85 1.19
CA MET A 331 -6.54 -13.23 1.13
C MET A 331 -5.43 -13.49 2.16
N LEU A 332 -4.52 -12.53 2.41
CA LEU A 332 -3.51 -12.62 3.48
C LEU A 332 -4.17 -12.63 4.87
N PHE A 333 -5.22 -11.82 5.07
CA PHE A 333 -6.01 -11.82 6.29
C PHE A 333 -6.65 -13.18 6.53
N ALA A 334 -7.20 -13.82 5.49
CA ALA A 334 -7.76 -15.17 5.59
C ALA A 334 -6.71 -16.22 6.01
N ASP A 335 -5.46 -16.12 5.53
CA ASP A 335 -4.38 -17.02 5.99
C ASP A 335 -4.04 -16.81 7.46
N VAL A 336 -3.96 -15.56 7.90
CA VAL A 336 -3.68 -15.24 9.31
C VAL A 336 -4.80 -15.77 10.21
N LEU A 337 -6.07 -15.61 9.81
CA LEU A 337 -7.22 -16.19 10.52
C LEU A 337 -7.12 -17.72 10.59
N GLU A 338 -6.83 -18.36 9.46
CA GLU A 338 -6.69 -19.82 9.42
C GLU A 338 -5.56 -20.31 10.33
N SER A 339 -4.42 -19.62 10.34
CA SER A 339 -3.29 -19.93 11.22
C SER A 339 -3.65 -19.79 12.70
N ILE A 340 -4.38 -18.73 13.06
CA ILE A 340 -4.87 -18.49 14.43
C ILE A 340 -5.83 -19.60 14.85
N ASP A 341 -6.77 -19.97 13.98
CA ASP A 341 -7.79 -20.97 14.25
C ASP A 341 -7.17 -22.38 14.35
N LYS A 342 -6.27 -22.75 13.44
CA LYS A 342 -5.52 -24.03 13.47
C LYS A 342 -4.65 -24.17 14.72
N SER A 343 -4.06 -23.06 15.16
CA SER A 343 -3.17 -23.03 16.34
C SER A 343 -3.92 -22.77 17.65
N GLN A 344 -5.25 -22.60 17.60
CA GLN A 344 -6.11 -22.33 18.76
C GLN A 344 -5.65 -21.11 19.60
N LEU A 345 -5.15 -20.06 18.94
CA LEU A 345 -4.64 -18.85 19.60
C LEU A 345 -5.75 -17.83 19.93
N GLY A 346 -6.88 -17.92 19.24
CA GLY A 346 -8.06 -17.07 19.44
C GLY A 346 -9.04 -17.64 20.47
N SER A 347 -10.23 -17.04 20.53
CA SER A 347 -11.33 -17.54 21.35
C SER A 347 -12.00 -18.75 20.70
N ASP A 348 -12.30 -19.80 21.47
CA ASP A 348 -13.00 -20.99 20.96
C ASP A 348 -14.37 -20.65 20.36
N THR A 349 -15.14 -19.77 21.01
CA THR A 349 -16.47 -19.36 20.53
C THR A 349 -16.39 -18.58 19.21
N ALA A 350 -15.39 -17.71 19.08
CA ALA A 350 -15.18 -16.93 17.86
C ALA A 350 -14.69 -17.83 16.71
N ARG A 351 -13.82 -18.80 17.00
CA ARG A 351 -13.38 -19.84 16.06
C ARG A 351 -14.56 -20.67 15.55
N GLU A 352 -15.45 -21.13 16.43
CA GLU A 352 -16.64 -21.88 16.05
C GLU A 352 -17.54 -21.08 15.10
N VAL A 353 -17.78 -19.79 15.41
CA VAL A 353 -18.54 -18.90 14.52
C VAL A 353 -17.88 -18.80 13.15
N ARG A 354 -16.55 -18.60 13.08
CA ARG A 354 -15.81 -18.53 11.80
C ARG A 354 -15.90 -19.84 11.02
N GLN A 355 -15.86 -20.99 11.68
CA GLN A 355 -15.98 -22.30 11.06
C GLN A 355 -17.38 -22.55 10.49
N VAL A 356 -18.43 -22.30 11.29
CA VAL A 356 -19.84 -22.47 10.87
C VAL A 356 -20.21 -21.53 9.73
N THR A 357 -19.68 -20.31 9.73
CA THR A 357 -19.89 -19.32 8.66
C THR A 357 -18.97 -19.53 7.45
N HIS A 358 -18.06 -20.50 7.50
CA HIS A 358 -17.04 -20.71 6.47
C HIS A 358 -16.28 -19.43 6.09
N LEU A 359 -16.01 -18.56 7.07
CA LEU A 359 -15.49 -17.21 6.83
C LEU A 359 -14.18 -17.22 6.02
N VAL A 360 -13.20 -18.05 6.43
CA VAL A 360 -11.89 -18.14 5.77
C VAL A 360 -12.03 -18.58 4.31
N ALA A 361 -12.80 -19.64 4.05
CA ALA A 361 -13.03 -20.14 2.70
C ALA A 361 -13.74 -19.10 1.83
N THR A 362 -14.75 -18.43 2.38
CA THR A 362 -15.51 -17.37 1.70
C THR A 362 -14.61 -16.19 1.34
N LEU A 363 -13.77 -15.72 2.27
CA LEU A 363 -12.80 -14.66 2.00
C LEU A 363 -11.82 -15.06 0.90
N ARG A 364 -11.25 -16.27 0.95
CA ARG A 364 -10.32 -16.75 -0.10
C ARG A 364 -10.99 -16.81 -1.47
N THR A 365 -12.11 -17.52 -1.59
CA THR A 365 -12.76 -17.78 -2.88
C THR A 365 -13.30 -16.49 -3.51
N ASN A 366 -13.99 -15.63 -2.74
CA ASN A 366 -14.56 -14.40 -3.29
C ASN A 366 -13.48 -13.46 -3.81
N ASN A 367 -12.39 -13.29 -3.05
CA ASN A 367 -11.31 -12.40 -3.45
C ASN A 367 -10.46 -12.99 -4.58
N ALA A 368 -10.25 -14.31 -4.61
CA ALA A 368 -9.57 -14.96 -5.74
C ALA A 368 -10.36 -14.81 -7.06
N LEU A 369 -11.69 -14.98 -7.01
CA LEU A 369 -12.57 -14.76 -8.17
C LEU A 369 -12.58 -13.29 -8.60
N ALA A 370 -12.58 -12.34 -7.66
CA ALA A 370 -12.52 -10.93 -7.98
C ALA A 370 -11.20 -10.54 -8.67
N VAL A 371 -10.07 -11.07 -8.20
CA VAL A 371 -8.75 -10.90 -8.84
C VAL A 371 -8.72 -11.51 -10.25
N ALA A 372 -9.35 -12.67 -10.45
CA ALA A 372 -9.51 -13.24 -11.80
C ALA A 372 -10.38 -12.35 -12.70
N GLY A 373 -11.43 -11.72 -12.14
CA GLY A 373 -12.25 -10.72 -12.79
C GLY A 373 -11.43 -9.50 -13.25
N LEU A 374 -10.53 -8.99 -12.40
CA LEU A 374 -9.62 -7.89 -12.73
C LEU A 374 -8.68 -8.26 -13.88
N ALA A 375 -8.07 -9.45 -13.81
CA ALA A 375 -7.19 -9.97 -14.86
C ALA A 375 -7.94 -10.09 -16.18
N ARG A 376 -9.14 -10.69 -16.16
CA ARG A 376 -10.00 -10.85 -17.34
C ARG A 376 -10.37 -9.52 -17.97
N ALA A 377 -10.90 -8.58 -17.18
CA ALA A 377 -11.33 -7.27 -17.66
C ALA A 377 -10.18 -6.48 -18.29
N SER A 378 -8.98 -6.58 -17.69
CA SER A 378 -7.79 -5.90 -18.23
C SER A 378 -7.24 -6.54 -19.51
N ILE A 379 -7.51 -7.83 -19.76
CA ILE A 379 -6.97 -8.58 -20.91
C ILE A 379 -7.94 -8.59 -22.10
N GLN A 380 -9.25 -8.63 -21.88
CA GLN A 380 -10.25 -8.82 -22.95
C GLN A 380 -10.50 -7.57 -23.82
N GLY A 381 -10.18 -6.36 -23.34
CA GLY A 381 -10.41 -5.09 -24.05
C GLY A 381 -9.28 -4.62 -24.97
N GLN A 382 -8.83 -5.47 -25.91
CA GLN A 382 -7.60 -5.28 -26.70
C GLN A 382 -7.60 -4.15 -27.75
N ASP A 383 -8.68 -3.39 -27.91
CA ASP A 383 -8.66 -2.18 -28.76
C ASP A 383 -8.04 -1.00 -27.97
N SER A 384 -6.72 -1.04 -27.82
CA SER A 384 -5.91 -0.16 -26.97
C SER A 384 -6.00 1.34 -27.34
N PHE A 385 -6.82 2.10 -26.61
CA PHE A 385 -6.84 3.58 -26.59
C PHE A 385 -5.95 4.20 -25.48
N MET A 386 -5.12 3.42 -24.78
CA MET A 386 -4.24 3.90 -23.68
C MET A 386 -3.13 4.88 -24.12
N ALA A 387 -3.02 5.15 -25.43
CA ALA A 387 -1.84 5.70 -26.09
C ALA A 387 -1.45 7.17 -25.78
N PRO A 388 -2.33 8.13 -25.43
CA PRO A 388 -1.83 9.49 -25.19
C PRO A 388 -1.23 9.70 -23.80
N HIS A 389 -1.44 8.80 -22.83
CA HIS A 389 -1.11 9.06 -21.41
C HIS A 389 -0.04 8.16 -20.81
N PHE A 390 0.30 7.05 -21.45
CA PHE A 390 1.27 6.09 -20.95
C PHE A 390 2.35 5.78 -21.98
N HIS A 391 3.53 5.40 -21.50
CA HIS A 391 4.61 4.90 -22.34
C HIS A 391 4.15 3.62 -23.08
N ASP A 392 4.63 3.39 -24.31
CA ASP A 392 4.20 2.24 -25.13
C ASP A 392 4.37 0.88 -24.44
N SER A 393 5.41 0.73 -23.62
CA SER A 393 5.68 -0.48 -22.82
C SER A 393 4.64 -0.74 -21.69
N LEU A 394 3.72 0.19 -21.45
CA LEU A 394 2.70 0.15 -20.40
C LEU A 394 1.28 0.12 -20.95
N SER A 395 1.09 0.30 -22.26
CA SER A 395 -0.21 0.60 -22.85
C SER A 395 -1.09 -0.63 -23.10
N GLU A 396 -0.56 -1.84 -22.96
CA GLU A 396 -1.29 -3.07 -23.34
C GLU A 396 -2.35 -3.50 -22.34
N VAL A 397 -2.05 -3.44 -21.04
CA VAL A 397 -2.98 -3.87 -19.98
C VAL A 397 -2.80 -2.99 -18.75
N ALA A 398 -3.91 -2.63 -18.11
CA ALA A 398 -3.97 -1.63 -17.04
C ALA A 398 -3.02 -1.91 -15.86
N PHE A 399 -2.79 -3.18 -15.51
CA PHE A 399 -1.91 -3.55 -14.38
C PHE A 399 -0.40 -3.39 -14.67
N LEU A 400 0.03 -3.15 -15.92
CA LEU A 400 1.46 -2.96 -16.22
C LEU A 400 2.03 -1.66 -15.62
N VAL A 401 1.18 -0.67 -15.34
CA VAL A 401 1.58 0.61 -14.76
C VAL A 401 1.95 0.52 -13.27
N GLU A 402 1.73 -0.63 -12.61
CA GLU A 402 2.07 -0.80 -11.20
C GLU A 402 3.59 -0.67 -10.99
N PRO A 403 4.06 0.35 -10.23
CA PRO A 403 5.48 0.53 -9.98
C PRO A 403 6.07 -0.60 -9.14
N TRP A 404 5.33 -1.15 -8.17
CA TRP A 404 5.77 -2.27 -7.35
C TRP A 404 5.12 -3.58 -7.76
N THR A 405 5.64 -4.13 -8.86
CA THR A 405 5.04 -5.28 -9.55
C THR A 405 4.89 -6.52 -8.65
N ALA A 406 5.74 -6.67 -7.63
CA ALA A 406 5.69 -7.77 -6.67
C ALA A 406 4.30 -7.93 -6.03
N VAL A 407 3.62 -6.84 -5.69
CA VAL A 407 2.31 -6.90 -5.03
C VAL A 407 1.26 -7.56 -5.93
N LEU A 408 1.23 -7.22 -7.22
CA LEU A 408 0.31 -7.86 -8.17
C LEU A 408 0.73 -9.29 -8.53
N ILE A 409 2.03 -9.62 -8.52
CA ILE A 409 2.50 -11.00 -8.67
C ILE A 409 1.95 -11.85 -7.53
N HIS A 410 2.12 -11.42 -6.28
CA HIS A 410 1.59 -12.10 -5.10
C HIS A 410 0.06 -12.20 -5.16
N SER A 411 -0.63 -11.14 -5.61
CA SER A 411 -2.10 -11.14 -5.78
C SER A 411 -2.57 -12.21 -6.77
N PHE A 412 -2.04 -12.20 -8.00
CA PHE A 412 -2.41 -13.17 -9.04
C PHE A 412 -1.97 -14.60 -8.70
N ALA A 413 -0.77 -14.76 -8.13
CA ALA A 413 -0.26 -16.06 -7.70
C ALA A 413 -1.14 -16.71 -6.63
N LYS A 414 -1.50 -15.92 -5.61
CA LYS A 414 -2.31 -16.40 -4.48
C LYS A 414 -3.73 -16.72 -4.91
N ALA A 415 -4.35 -15.84 -5.70
CA ALA A 415 -5.66 -16.10 -6.29
C ALA A 415 -5.63 -17.38 -7.13
N GLY A 416 -4.62 -17.53 -7.99
CA GLY A 416 -4.46 -18.71 -8.85
C GLY A 416 -4.33 -20.00 -8.04
N SER A 417 -3.51 -19.99 -6.98
CA SER A 417 -3.34 -21.14 -6.09
C SER A 417 -4.65 -21.55 -5.42
N ILE A 418 -5.40 -20.58 -4.88
CA ILE A 418 -6.71 -20.82 -4.26
C ILE A 418 -7.69 -21.44 -5.26
N LEU A 419 -7.75 -20.92 -6.50
CA LEU A 419 -8.66 -21.46 -7.51
C LEU A 419 -8.24 -22.86 -7.96
N VAL A 420 -6.93 -23.13 -8.13
CA VAL A 420 -6.40 -24.45 -8.48
C VAL A 420 -6.65 -25.48 -7.38
N GLU A 421 -6.50 -25.09 -6.11
CA GLU A 421 -6.84 -25.95 -4.96
C GLU A 421 -8.34 -26.28 -4.92
N SER A 422 -9.18 -25.31 -5.32
CA SER A 422 -10.64 -25.44 -5.35
C SER A 422 -11.16 -26.24 -6.57
N LEU A 423 -10.32 -26.56 -7.55
CA LEU A 423 -10.70 -27.40 -8.69
C LEU A 423 -10.85 -28.86 -8.24
N ASP A 424 -12.11 -29.29 -8.11
CA ASP A 424 -12.49 -30.71 -8.04
C ASP A 424 -13.00 -31.16 -9.41
N ILE A 425 -12.27 -32.07 -10.05
CA ILE A 425 -12.53 -32.57 -11.41
C ILE A 425 -13.33 -33.87 -11.38
N SER A 426 -13.64 -34.38 -10.18
CA SER A 426 -14.51 -35.56 -9.99
C SER A 426 -15.88 -35.39 -10.66
N TYR A 427 -16.36 -34.15 -10.79
CA TYR A 427 -17.60 -33.81 -11.48
C TYR A 427 -17.40 -32.61 -12.40
N LYS A 428 -17.23 -32.85 -13.70
CA LYS A 428 -17.20 -31.78 -14.72
C LYS A 428 -18.55 -31.07 -14.78
N ASN A 429 -18.65 -29.90 -14.16
CA ASN A 429 -19.80 -29.01 -14.25
C ASN A 429 -19.37 -27.62 -14.75
N GLY A 430 -20.34 -26.74 -15.05
CA GLY A 430 -20.05 -25.38 -15.53
C GLY A 430 -19.26 -24.51 -14.53
N TYR A 431 -19.28 -24.87 -13.25
CA TYR A 431 -18.52 -24.18 -12.20
C TYR A 431 -17.02 -24.51 -12.28
N THR A 432 -16.65 -25.78 -12.46
CA THR A 432 -15.25 -26.21 -12.67
C THR A 432 -14.65 -25.57 -13.93
N GLU A 433 -15.43 -25.46 -14.99
CA GLU A 433 -15.01 -24.79 -16.23
C GLU A 433 -14.78 -23.28 -16.01
N CYS A 434 -15.65 -22.61 -15.25
CA CYS A 434 -15.48 -21.21 -14.87
C CYS A 434 -14.20 -21.00 -14.04
N LEU A 435 -13.93 -21.87 -13.06
CA LEU A 435 -12.69 -21.83 -12.27
C LEU A 435 -11.45 -22.02 -13.13
N ARG A 436 -11.49 -22.96 -14.08
CA ARG A 436 -10.40 -23.21 -15.04
C ARG A 436 -10.11 -21.96 -15.87
N GLN A 437 -11.15 -21.35 -16.46
CA GLN A 437 -11.00 -20.11 -17.24
C GLN A 437 -10.44 -18.95 -16.40
N ASN A 438 -10.89 -18.81 -15.15
CA ASN A 438 -10.35 -17.80 -14.24
C ASN A 438 -8.85 -18.03 -13.95
N CYS A 439 -8.43 -19.28 -13.76
CA CYS A 439 -7.00 -19.62 -13.62
C CYS A 439 -6.20 -19.24 -14.87
N GLU A 440 -6.74 -19.50 -16.07
CA GLU A 440 -6.07 -19.12 -17.33
C GLU A 440 -5.87 -17.61 -17.44
N PHE A 441 -6.85 -16.78 -17.05
CA PHE A 441 -6.68 -15.32 -17.04
C PHE A 441 -5.61 -14.86 -16.04
N LEU A 442 -5.53 -15.49 -14.87
CA LEU A 442 -4.48 -15.19 -13.88
C LEU A 442 -3.09 -15.57 -14.38
N ILE A 443 -2.95 -16.74 -15.01
CA ILE A 443 -1.70 -17.18 -15.64
C ILE A 443 -1.30 -16.20 -16.74
N ARG A 444 -2.24 -15.78 -17.59
CA ARG A 444 -1.98 -14.76 -18.63
C ARG A 444 -1.56 -13.43 -18.03
N ALA A 445 -2.21 -12.96 -16.97
CA ALA A 445 -1.82 -11.73 -16.29
C ALA A 445 -0.39 -11.80 -15.74
N LEU A 446 -0.01 -12.94 -15.15
CA LEU A 446 1.37 -13.20 -14.72
C LEU A 446 2.35 -13.26 -15.90
N GLN A 447 1.96 -13.81 -17.05
CA GLN A 447 2.79 -13.78 -18.27
C GLN A 447 3.02 -12.36 -18.79
N TYR A 448 1.99 -11.49 -18.77
CA TYR A 448 2.15 -10.05 -19.07
C TYR A 448 3.12 -9.38 -18.11
N LEU A 449 2.99 -9.63 -16.80
CA LEU A 449 3.94 -9.13 -15.80
C LEU A 449 5.36 -9.73 -15.97
N GLY A 450 5.45 -10.95 -16.50
CA GLY A 450 6.68 -11.67 -16.83
C GLY A 450 7.63 -10.90 -17.73
N ARG A 451 7.10 -9.96 -18.52
CA ARG A 451 7.90 -9.06 -19.37
C ARG A 451 8.85 -8.18 -18.55
N LYS A 452 8.42 -7.74 -17.37
CA LYS A 452 9.21 -6.88 -16.47
C LYS A 452 9.71 -7.56 -15.20
N SER A 453 9.34 -8.82 -15.00
CA SER A 453 9.58 -9.57 -13.76
C SER A 453 9.90 -11.04 -14.04
N ASP A 454 11.12 -11.45 -13.72
CA ASP A 454 11.49 -12.88 -13.79
C ASP A 454 10.65 -13.72 -12.80
N MET A 455 10.32 -13.16 -11.64
CA MET A 455 9.45 -13.81 -10.66
C MET A 455 8.06 -14.10 -11.24
N ALA A 456 7.43 -13.12 -11.89
CA ALA A 456 6.11 -13.30 -12.52
C ALA A 456 6.14 -14.40 -13.58
N PHE A 457 7.21 -14.45 -14.39
CA PHE A 457 7.41 -15.49 -15.39
C PHE A 457 7.49 -16.89 -14.76
N LEU A 458 8.33 -17.06 -13.72
CA LEU A 458 8.49 -18.35 -13.03
C LEU A 458 7.20 -18.78 -12.32
N VAL A 459 6.51 -17.85 -11.67
CA VAL A 459 5.21 -18.06 -11.02
C VAL A 459 4.16 -18.49 -12.04
N ALA A 460 4.07 -17.83 -13.20
CA ALA A 460 3.14 -18.22 -14.27
C ALA A 460 3.38 -19.65 -14.74
N ARG A 461 4.65 -20.03 -14.95
CA ARG A 461 5.04 -21.38 -15.36
C ARG A 461 4.67 -22.43 -14.30
N SER A 462 4.95 -22.15 -13.03
CA SER A 462 4.60 -23.06 -11.93
C SER A 462 3.09 -23.22 -11.78
N LEU A 463 2.33 -22.14 -11.92
CA LEU A 463 0.87 -22.18 -11.82
C LEU A 463 0.24 -22.92 -13.01
N SER A 464 0.76 -22.74 -14.23
CA SER A 464 0.35 -23.51 -15.42
C SER A 464 0.52 -25.02 -15.21
N ARG A 465 1.70 -25.44 -14.73
CA ARG A 465 1.97 -26.86 -14.41
C ARG A 465 1.02 -27.41 -13.36
N SER A 466 0.72 -26.61 -12.33
CA SER A 466 -0.20 -27.00 -11.26
C SER A 466 -1.64 -27.17 -11.77
N LEU A 467 -2.08 -26.28 -12.66
CA LEU A 467 -3.38 -26.38 -13.33
C LEU A 467 -3.44 -27.60 -14.25
N GLU A 468 -2.41 -27.83 -15.08
CA GLU A 468 -2.30 -28.99 -15.95
C GLU A 468 -2.34 -30.30 -15.15
N ALA A 469 -1.60 -30.38 -14.04
CA ALA A 469 -1.56 -31.55 -13.17
C ALA A 469 -2.92 -31.86 -12.51
N LYS A 470 -3.78 -30.86 -12.31
CA LYS A 470 -5.16 -31.10 -11.86
C LYS A 470 -6.03 -31.68 -12.97
N LEU A 471 -5.82 -31.26 -14.22
CA LEU A 471 -6.66 -31.60 -15.39
C LEU A 471 -6.41 -33.01 -15.97
N VAL A 472 -5.29 -33.64 -15.60
CA VAL A 472 -4.96 -35.05 -15.91
C VAL A 472 -5.56 -35.97 -14.86
#